data_AF-A0A7R9HF70-F1
#
_entry.id   AF-A0A7R9HF70-F1
#
_cell.length_a   1.000
_cell.length_b   1.000
_cell.length_c   1.000
_cell.angle_alpha   90.00
_cell.angle_beta   90.00
_cell.angle_gamma   90.00
#
_symmetry.space_group_name_H-M   'P 1'
#
loop_
_entity.id
_entity.type
_entity.pdbx_description
1 polymer ?
#
loop_
_entity_poly.entity_id
_entity_poly.type
_entity_poly.pdbx_seq_one_letter_code
_entity_poly.pdbx_strand_id
1 'polypeptide(L)'
;MLNARGAVVLFADADGATKFSDLSKLETSLKDLLQEDYLSKPEVVANKLAIVCGSRAHLEDEAIASRSVFRTFLMYGFHFLVWVFAVQGLRDTQCGFKLLTRQAALICFSSMHVERW
;
A
#
# COMPACT_ATOMS: atom_id res chain seq x y z
N MET A 1 -13.03 -3.63 3.40
CA MET A 1 -12.65 -2.25 3.81
C MET A 1 -13.81 -1.48 4.46
N LEU A 2 -15.00 -1.38 3.83
CA LEU A 2 -16.10 -0.54 4.34
C LEU A 2 -16.68 -0.96 5.71
N ASN A 3 -16.54 -2.23 6.10
CA ASN A 3 -16.94 -2.72 7.43
C ASN A 3 -15.92 -2.42 8.55
N ALA A 4 -14.73 -1.91 8.20
CA ALA A 4 -13.71 -1.59 9.20
C ALA A 4 -14.13 -0.38 10.06
N ARG A 5 -13.86 -0.47 11.36
CA ARG A 5 -14.24 0.55 12.36
C ARG A 5 -13.06 1.34 12.92
N GLY A 6 -11.83 0.91 12.67
CA GLY A 6 -10.62 1.60 13.14
C GLY A 6 -10.43 2.97 12.49
N ALA A 7 -9.70 3.85 13.19
CA ALA A 7 -9.28 5.15 12.65
C ALA A 7 -8.36 5.00 11.43
N VAL A 8 -7.60 3.91 11.42
CA VAL A 8 -6.78 3.45 10.30
C VAL A 8 -7.19 2.03 9.92
N VAL A 9 -6.99 1.68 8.65
CA VAL A 9 -7.38 0.40 8.05
C VAL A 9 -6.18 -0.16 7.31
N LEU A 10 -5.71 -1.34 7.73
CA LEU A 10 -4.66 -2.08 7.06
C LEU A 10 -5.26 -2.93 5.93
N PHE A 11 -4.71 -2.79 4.73
CA PHE A 11 -4.89 -3.69 3.61
C PHE A 11 -3.65 -4.57 3.50
N ALA A 12 -3.84 -5.89 3.49
CA ALA A 12 -2.76 -6.87 3.43
C ALA A 12 -3.23 -8.12 2.65
N ASP A 13 -2.33 -8.69 1.85
CA ASP A 13 -2.56 -9.98 1.19
C ASP A 13 -2.52 -11.12 2.21
N ALA A 14 -3.36 -12.14 2.01
CA ALA A 14 -3.47 -13.30 2.90
C ALA A 14 -2.47 -14.43 2.58
N ASP A 15 -1.45 -14.15 1.77
CA ASP A 15 -0.47 -15.13 1.28
C ASP A 15 0.78 -15.27 2.18
N GLY A 16 0.87 -14.46 3.24
CA GLY A 16 2.00 -14.47 4.18
C GLY A 16 3.27 -13.80 3.64
N ALA A 17 3.22 -13.09 2.51
CA ALA A 17 4.37 -12.39 1.96
C ALA A 17 4.84 -11.20 2.81
N THR A 18 3.96 -10.67 3.68
CA THR A 18 4.24 -9.52 4.55
C THR A 18 4.46 -9.95 6.00
N LYS A 19 5.47 -9.38 6.67
CA LYS A 19 5.72 -9.65 8.09
C LYS A 19 4.96 -8.65 8.96
N PHE A 20 4.40 -9.10 10.08
CA PHE A 20 3.73 -8.21 11.05
C PHE A 20 4.63 -7.08 11.55
N SER A 21 5.94 -7.32 11.65
CA SER A 21 6.93 -6.29 12.02
C SER A 21 6.94 -5.11 11.06
N ASP A 22 6.60 -5.29 9.78
CA ASP A 22 6.58 -4.21 8.78
C ASP A 22 5.41 -3.24 8.98
N LEU A 23 4.38 -3.62 9.76
CA LEU A 23 3.29 -2.72 10.13
C LEU A 23 3.82 -1.49 10.87
N SER A 24 4.78 -1.69 11.80
CA SER A 24 5.39 -0.60 12.57
C SER A 24 6.04 0.49 11.71
N LYS A 25 6.55 0.11 10.53
CA LYS A 25 7.12 1.05 9.55
C LYS A 25 6.04 1.89 8.88
N LEU A 26 4.90 1.27 8.55
CA LEU A 26 3.75 1.98 8.00
C LEU A 26 3.15 2.94 9.03
N GLU A 27 3.05 2.52 10.29
CA GLU A 27 2.53 3.34 11.38
C GLU A 27 3.42 4.55 11.66
N THR A 28 4.74 4.34 11.73
CA THR A 28 5.72 5.44 11.86
C THR A 28 5.59 6.42 10.71
N SER A 29 5.57 5.92 9.47
CA SER A 29 5.44 6.77 8.27
C SER A 29 4.12 7.54 8.25
N LEU A 30 3.02 6.93 8.70
CA LEU A 30 1.71 7.58 8.80
C LEU A 30 1.73 8.68 9.86
N LYS A 31 2.33 8.40 11.03
CA LYS A 31 2.48 9.37 12.11
C LYS A 31 3.32 10.56 11.67
N ASP A 32 4.43 10.33 10.98
CA ASP A 32 5.29 11.38 10.44
C ASP A 32 4.59 12.19 9.35
N LEU A 33 3.79 11.54 8.49
CA LEU A 33 3.03 12.22 7.45
C LEU A 33 1.93 13.11 8.03
N LEU A 34 1.22 12.64 9.05
CA LEU A 34 0.06 13.32 9.63
C LEU A 34 0.40 14.23 10.81
N GLN A 35 1.61 14.10 11.37
CA GLN A 35 2.06 14.69 12.63
C GLN A 35 1.09 14.42 13.78
N GLU A 36 0.41 13.28 13.75
CA GLU A 36 -0.61 12.86 14.70
C GLU A 36 -0.58 11.35 14.89
N ASP A 37 -0.85 10.90 16.11
CA ASP A 37 -0.90 9.48 16.46
C ASP A 37 -2.35 9.00 16.48
N TYR A 38 -2.66 7.97 15.69
CA TYR A 38 -4.00 7.42 15.61
C TYR A 38 -4.43 6.74 16.92
N LEU A 39 -3.49 6.35 17.78
CA LEU A 39 -3.76 5.80 19.12
C LEU A 39 -4.16 6.91 20.10
N SER A 40 -3.59 8.10 19.97
CA SER A 40 -3.87 9.24 20.87
C SER A 40 -5.05 10.09 20.41
N LYS A 41 -5.21 10.30 19.10
CA LYS A 41 -6.27 11.13 18.50
C LYS A 41 -6.96 10.39 17.34
N PRO A 42 -7.67 9.28 17.62
CA PRO A 42 -8.27 8.43 16.58
C PRO A 42 -9.25 9.19 15.68
N GLU A 43 -10.10 10.04 16.25
CA GLU A 43 -11.09 10.80 15.47
C GLU A 43 -10.44 11.81 14.53
N VAL A 44 -9.35 12.45 14.95
CA VAL A 44 -8.61 13.40 14.10
C VAL A 44 -7.97 12.66 12.94
N VAL A 45 -7.26 11.55 13.20
CA VAL A 45 -6.60 10.78 12.15
C VAL A 45 -7.59 10.13 11.19
N ALA A 46 -8.73 9.64 11.69
CA ALA A 46 -9.77 9.03 10.88
C ALA A 46 -10.34 9.96 9.79
N ASN A 47 -10.38 11.27 10.07
CA ASN A 47 -10.89 12.32 9.18
C ASN A 47 -9.79 13.04 8.36
N LYS A 48 -8.55 12.53 8.37
CA LYS A 48 -7.50 13.00 7.45
C LYS A 48 -7.45 12.10 6.22
N LEU A 49 -6.83 12.59 5.15
CA LEU A 49 -6.58 11.82 3.94
C LEU A 49 -5.11 11.44 3.85
N ALA A 50 -4.83 10.18 4.17
CA ALA A 50 -3.51 9.59 4.00
C ALA A 50 -3.58 8.10 3.66
N ILE A 51 -2.63 7.69 2.81
CA ILE A 51 -2.36 6.31 2.41
C ILE A 51 -0.85 6.13 2.46
N VAL A 52 -0.39 5.13 3.19
CA VAL A 52 1.01 4.71 3.23
C VAL A 52 1.10 3.33 2.62
N CYS A 53 1.96 3.18 1.61
CA CYS A 53 2.19 1.90 0.93
C CYS A 53 3.53 1.32 1.36
N GLY A 54 3.54 0.01 1.65
CA GLY A 54 4.79 -0.75 1.67
C GLY A 54 5.44 -0.75 0.28
N SER A 55 6.75 -0.96 0.24
CA SER A 55 7.50 -1.01 -1.02
C SER A 55 8.51 -2.16 -1.01
N ARG A 56 8.43 -3.01 -2.04
CA ARG A 56 9.36 -4.11 -2.29
C ARG A 56 10.52 -3.71 -3.20
N ALA A 57 10.60 -2.44 -3.61
CA ALA A 57 11.66 -1.97 -4.49
C ALA A 57 13.08 -2.26 -3.92
N HIS A 58 13.22 -2.30 -2.60
CA HIS A 58 14.48 -2.65 -1.95
C HIS A 58 14.88 -4.14 -2.10
N LEU A 59 13.94 -5.03 -2.45
CA LEU A 59 14.17 -6.46 -2.69
C LEU A 59 14.29 -6.77 -4.19
N GLU A 60 14.15 -5.75 -5.05
CA GLU A 60 14.08 -5.93 -6.49
C GLU A 60 15.40 -6.48 -7.04
N ASP A 61 16.53 -5.96 -6.57
CA ASP A 61 17.87 -6.37 -7.03
C ASP A 61 18.16 -7.85 -6.75
N GLU A 62 17.88 -8.31 -5.52
CA GLU A 62 18.01 -9.73 -5.14
C GLU A 62 17.04 -10.62 -5.93
N ALA A 63 15.84 -10.13 -6.18
CA ALA A 63 14.84 -10.87 -6.93
C ALA A 63 15.16 -10.96 -8.43
N ILE A 64 15.77 -9.95 -9.03
CA ILE A 64 16.20 -9.97 -10.44
C ILE A 64 17.29 -11.02 -10.64
N ALA A 65 18.24 -11.13 -9.70
CA ALA A 65 19.36 -12.08 -9.79
C ALA A 65 18.91 -13.56 -9.89
N SER A 66 17.72 -13.89 -9.38
CA SER A 66 17.18 -15.25 -9.39
C SER A 66 16.10 -15.51 -10.45
N ARG A 67 15.68 -14.50 -11.22
CA ARG A 67 14.59 -14.59 -12.20
C ARG A 67 15.10 -14.82 -13.62
N SER A 68 14.27 -15.45 -14.45
CA SER A 68 14.56 -15.57 -15.88
C SER A 68 14.55 -14.20 -16.56
N VAL A 69 15.42 -14.03 -17.56
CA VAL A 69 15.54 -12.79 -18.35
C VAL A 69 14.19 -12.36 -18.94
N PHE A 70 13.39 -13.31 -19.41
CA PHE A 70 12.05 -13.05 -19.96
C PHE A 70 11.10 -12.44 -18.92
N ARG A 71 11.07 -12.98 -17.69
CA ARG A 71 10.24 -12.44 -16.61
C ARG A 71 10.68 -11.02 -16.24
N THR A 72 11.97 -10.76 -16.20
CA THR A 72 12.54 -9.44 -15.92
C THR A 72 12.17 -8.42 -17.00
N PHE A 73 12.25 -8.81 -18.27
CA PHE A 73 11.82 -7.96 -19.39
C PHE A 73 10.33 -7.59 -19.29
N LEU A 74 9.45 -8.56 -19.06
CA LEU A 74 8.02 -8.30 -18.91
C LEU A 74 7.70 -7.40 -17.72
N MET A 75 8.40 -7.58 -16.60
CA MET A 75 8.28 -6.73 -15.42
C MET A 75 8.60 -5.28 -15.76
N TYR A 76 9.77 -5.01 -16.35
CA TYR A 76 10.15 -3.64 -16.73
C TYR A 76 9.20 -3.03 -17.77
N GLY A 77 8.76 -3.82 -18.76
CA GLY A 77 7.76 -3.38 -19.73
C GLY A 77 6.45 -2.96 -19.06
N PHE A 78 5.97 -3.74 -18.09
CA PHE A 78 4.78 -3.38 -17.31
C PHE A 78 5.00 -2.12 -16.48
N HIS A 79 6.13 -1.99 -15.78
CA HIS A 79 6.45 -0.77 -15.02
C HIS A 79 6.48 0.47 -15.92
N PHE A 80 7.06 0.36 -17.11
CA PHE A 80 7.07 1.45 -18.09
C PHE A 80 5.65 1.86 -18.49
N LEU A 81 4.78 0.91 -18.82
CA LEU A 81 3.38 1.20 -19.17
C LEU A 81 2.63 1.87 -18.03
N VAL A 82 2.76 1.37 -16.79
CA VAL A 82 2.12 1.97 -15.61
C VAL A 82 2.64 3.38 -15.36
N TRP A 83 3.95 3.59 -15.52
CA TRP A 83 4.57 4.90 -15.33
C TRP A 83 4.11 5.93 -16.38
N VAL A 84 3.93 5.50 -17.65
CA VAL A 84 3.45 6.38 -18.73
C VAL A 84 1.96 6.68 -18.59
N PHE A 85 1.12 5.69 -18.30
CA PHE A 85 -0.33 5.82 -18.46
C PHE A 85 -1.12 5.96 -17.15
N ALA A 86 -0.54 5.63 -15.98
CA ALA A 86 -1.31 5.56 -14.74
C ALA A 86 -0.75 6.47 -13.63
N VAL A 87 0.49 6.27 -13.20
CA VAL A 87 1.04 7.03 -12.06
C VAL A 87 2.56 7.20 -12.14
N GLN A 88 3.01 8.44 -11.93
CA GLN A 88 4.43 8.79 -11.83
C GLN A 88 4.82 9.03 -10.37
N GLY A 89 6.08 8.74 -10.01
CA GLY A 89 6.63 8.99 -8.68
C GLY A 89 6.45 7.88 -7.64
N LEU A 90 5.70 6.81 -7.96
CA LEU A 90 5.58 5.61 -7.11
C LEU A 90 6.46 4.47 -7.64
N ARG A 91 7.37 3.98 -6.80
CA ARG A 91 8.32 2.89 -7.17
C ARG A 91 7.67 1.51 -7.17
N ASP A 92 6.81 1.22 -6.19
CA ASP A 92 6.06 -0.04 -6.11
C ASP A 92 4.56 0.26 -6.14
N THR A 93 3.97 0.15 -7.33
CA THR A 93 2.54 0.41 -7.55
C THR A 93 1.66 -0.79 -7.21
N GLN A 94 2.25 -1.97 -7.02
CA GLN A 94 1.55 -3.25 -6.91
C GLN A 94 1.65 -3.86 -5.51
N CYS A 95 2.12 -3.12 -4.50
CA CYS A 95 2.23 -3.67 -3.15
C CYS A 95 0.83 -3.84 -2.54
N GLY A 96 0.49 -5.05 -2.12
CA GLY A 96 -0.75 -5.37 -1.39
C GLY A 96 -0.68 -5.05 0.11
N PHE A 97 0.35 -4.35 0.59
CA PHE A 97 0.51 -3.95 1.99
C PHE A 97 0.38 -2.43 2.13
N LYS A 98 -0.77 -1.95 2.63
CA LYS A 98 -1.09 -0.51 2.68
C LYS A 98 -1.83 -0.15 3.96
N LEU A 99 -1.47 0.96 4.58
CA LEU A 99 -2.18 1.53 5.72
C LEU A 99 -2.93 2.80 5.29
N LEU A 100 -4.24 2.81 5.47
CA LEU A 100 -5.11 3.91 5.05
C LEU A 100 -5.77 4.55 6.27
N THR A 101 -5.91 5.86 6.25
CA THR A 101 -6.89 6.55 7.11
C THR A 101 -8.31 6.12 6.74
N ARG A 102 -9.23 6.13 7.71
CA ARG A 102 -10.61 5.69 7.48
C ARG A 102 -11.28 6.45 6.33
N GLN A 103 -11.13 7.78 6.27
CA GLN A 103 -11.72 8.57 5.19
C GLN A 103 -11.11 8.24 3.83
N ALA A 104 -9.78 8.04 3.74
CA ALA A 104 -9.15 7.60 2.50
C ALA A 104 -9.65 6.22 2.06
N ALA A 105 -9.82 5.28 2.99
CA ALA A 105 -10.37 3.96 2.67
C ALA A 105 -11.81 4.04 2.16
N LEU A 106 -12.67 4.89 2.74
CA LEU A 106 -14.03 5.08 2.23
C LEU A 106 -14.02 5.60 0.79
N ILE A 107 -13.19 6.59 0.48
CA ILE A 107 -13.09 7.14 -0.88
C ILE A 107 -12.59 6.06 -1.86
N CYS A 108 -11.46 5.42 -1.55
CA CYS A 108 -10.83 4.45 -2.46
C CYS A 108 -11.70 3.21 -2.73
N PHE A 109 -12.46 2.74 -1.73
CA PHE A 109 -13.17 1.47 -1.83
C PHE A 109 -14.69 1.62 -2.02
N SER A 110 -15.24 2.84 -1.93
CA SER A 110 -16.69 3.06 -2.15
C SER A 110 -17.16 2.71 -3.55
N SER A 111 -16.32 2.95 -4.56
CA SER A 111 -16.64 2.68 -5.97
C SER A 111 -16.12 1.32 -6.46
N MET A 112 -15.42 0.59 -5.61
CA MET A 112 -14.82 -0.69 -5.98
C MET A 112 -15.89 -1.78 -5.91
N HIS A 113 -16.22 -2.33 -7.07
CA HIS A 113 -17.15 -3.45 -7.19
C HIS A 113 -16.35 -4.72 -7.50
N VAL A 114 -16.48 -5.71 -6.63
CA VAL A 114 -15.83 -7.00 -6.77
C VAL A 114 -16.93 -8.06 -6.80
N GLU A 115 -17.18 -8.62 -7.98
CA GLU A 115 -18.22 -9.62 -8.20
C GLU A 115 -17.82 -11.01 -7.68
N ARG A 116 -16.52 -11.25 -7.45
CA ARG A 116 -15.94 -12.56 -7.12
C ARG A 116 -14.73 -12.42 -6.18
N TRP A 117 -14.54 -13.39 -5.29
CA TRP A 117 -13.38 -13.50 -4.39
C TRP A 117 -12.18 -14.17 -5.06
#